data_AF-A0A1H7W1V6-F1
#
_entry.id   AF-A0A1H7W1V6-F1
#
_cell.length_a   1.000
_cell.length_b   1.000
_cell.length_c   1.000
_cell.angle_alpha   90.00
_cell.angle_beta   90.00
_cell.angle_gamma   90.00
#
_symmetry.space_group_name_H-M   'P 1'
#
loop_
_entity.id
_entity.type
_entity.pdbx_description
1 polymer ?
#
loop_
_entity_poly.entity_id
_entity_poly.type
_entity_poly.pdbx_seq_one_letter_code
_entity_poly.pdbx_strand_id
1 'polypeptide(L)'
;MLGDNANMTLWLADGGGQIVRWSSHDRLYRHPEQLRSVPVGHDSPWIAGQCLGLSDILARDLSEEASTRRWQSVVAAPCVAALPGGPPLPTAVLSSAAPTPLEDQDLDAWAEVLAELSEEWAERLSTLAGE
;
A
#
# COMPACT_ATOMS: atom_id res chain seq x y z
N MET A 1 14.27 10.29 5.19
CA MET A 1 13.45 10.50 3.96
C MET A 1 13.67 9.30 3.06
N LEU A 2 12.59 8.72 2.53
CA LEU A 2 12.60 7.49 1.73
C LEU A 2 13.52 7.69 0.52
N GLY A 3 14.78 7.31 0.63
CA GLY A 3 15.76 7.42 -0.45
C GLY A 3 15.45 6.43 -1.58
N ASP A 4 16.32 6.38 -2.60
CA ASP A 4 16.20 5.50 -3.78
C ASP A 4 16.06 3.99 -3.48
N ASN A 5 16.21 3.59 -2.22
CA ASN A 5 16.12 2.22 -1.74
C ASN A 5 14.71 1.81 -1.28
N ALA A 6 13.77 2.75 -1.11
CA ALA A 6 12.42 2.46 -0.68
C ALA A 6 11.57 1.93 -1.84
N ASN A 7 11.16 0.66 -1.78
CA ASN A 7 10.33 0.09 -2.86
C ASN A 7 8.86 0.42 -2.66
N MET A 8 8.41 1.43 -3.38
CA MET A 8 7.02 1.86 -3.39
C MET A 8 6.14 0.96 -4.26
N THR A 9 4.94 0.71 -3.78
CA THR A 9 3.93 -0.09 -4.46
C THR A 9 2.54 0.50 -4.22
N LEU A 10 1.76 0.66 -5.30
CA LEU A 10 0.35 1.04 -5.25
C LEU A 10 -0.52 -0.19 -5.44
N TRP A 11 -1.46 -0.38 -4.52
CA TRP A 11 -2.46 -1.43 -4.53
C TRP A 11 -3.84 -0.83 -4.71
N LEU A 12 -4.69 -1.40 -5.57
CA LEU A 12 -6.06 -0.95 -5.80
C LEU A 12 -7.06 -2.01 -5.36
N ALA A 13 -8.11 -1.61 -4.64
CA ALA A 13 -9.21 -2.50 -4.31
C ALA A 13 -9.99 -2.91 -5.56
N ASP A 14 -10.36 -4.19 -5.66
CA ASP A 14 -11.11 -4.73 -6.81
C ASP A 14 -12.63 -4.78 -6.58
N GLY A 15 -13.10 -4.42 -5.38
CA GLY A 15 -14.51 -4.52 -4.97
C GLY A 15 -14.99 -5.95 -4.68
N GLY A 16 -14.17 -6.97 -4.96
CA GLY A 16 -14.44 -8.39 -4.72
C GLY A 16 -13.77 -8.95 -3.46
N GLY A 17 -13.28 -8.07 -2.58
CA GLY A 17 -12.57 -8.46 -1.36
C GLY A 17 -11.07 -8.73 -1.57
N GLN A 18 -10.51 -8.29 -2.69
CA GLN A 18 -9.07 -8.34 -2.95
C GLN A 18 -8.52 -6.93 -3.20
N ILE A 19 -7.20 -6.85 -3.15
CA ILE A 19 -6.43 -5.73 -3.71
C ILE A 19 -5.47 -6.25 -4.77
N VAL A 20 -5.27 -5.45 -5.81
CA VAL A 20 -4.39 -5.75 -6.94
C VAL A 20 -3.16 -4.89 -6.83
N ARG A 21 -1.98 -5.48 -6.95
CA ARG A 21 -0.70 -4.76 -7.05
C ARG A 21 -0.59 -4.07 -8.40
N TRP A 22 -1.14 -2.87 -8.50
CA TRP A 22 -1.28 -2.11 -9.74
C TRP A 22 0.06 -1.59 -10.26
N SER A 23 0.89 -1.05 -9.38
CA SER A 23 2.20 -0.50 -9.73
C SER A 23 3.22 -0.82 -8.65
N SER A 24 4.47 -1.04 -9.04
CA SER A 24 5.60 -1.25 -8.12
C SER A 24 6.87 -0.69 -8.74
N HIS A 25 7.71 -0.05 -7.94
CA HIS A 25 8.91 0.63 -8.43
C HIS A 25 9.87 -0.30 -9.19
N ASP A 26 9.91 -1.59 -8.85
CA ASP A 26 10.84 -2.57 -9.43
C ASP A 26 10.30 -3.34 -10.64
N ARG A 27 9.08 -3.04 -11.10
CA ARG A 27 8.37 -3.85 -12.12
C ARG A 27 7.61 -3.00 -13.12
N LEU A 28 7.64 -3.45 -14.37
CA LEU A 28 6.74 -2.99 -15.42
C LEU A 28 5.82 -4.13 -15.83
N TYR A 29 4.51 -3.97 -15.63
CA TYR A 29 3.50 -4.92 -16.08
C TYR A 29 3.09 -4.61 -17.52
N ARG A 30 3.11 -5.62 -18.39
CA ARG A 30 2.68 -5.48 -19.79
C ARG A 30 1.28 -6.03 -20.04
N HIS A 31 0.82 -6.93 -19.17
CA HIS A 31 -0.49 -7.58 -19.29
C HIS A 31 -1.19 -7.65 -17.93
N PRO A 32 -2.53 -7.51 -17.87
CA PRO A 32 -3.29 -7.61 -16.62
C PRO A 32 -3.07 -8.92 -15.86
N GLU A 33 -2.85 -10.03 -16.56
CA GLU A 33 -2.60 -11.35 -15.96
C GLU A 33 -1.32 -11.41 -15.12
N GLN A 34 -0.43 -10.43 -15.25
CA GLN A 34 0.80 -10.32 -14.46
C GLN A 34 0.59 -9.62 -13.12
N LEU A 35 -0.58 -8.98 -12.94
CA LEU A 35 -0.93 -8.29 -11.71
C LEU A 35 -1.24 -9.33 -10.63
N ARG A 36 -0.71 -9.09 -9.44
CA ARG A 36 -0.95 -9.96 -8.28
C ARG A 36 -2.15 -9.43 -7.51
N SER A 37 -3.14 -10.29 -7.30
CA SER A 37 -4.23 -10.03 -6.35
C SER A 37 -3.92 -10.70 -5.01
N VAL A 38 -4.29 -10.03 -3.91
CA VAL A 38 -4.15 -10.55 -2.54
C VAL A 38 -5.40 -10.23 -1.72
N PRO A 39 -5.77 -11.06 -0.74
CA PRO A 39 -7.00 -10.85 0.03
C PRO A 39 -6.90 -9.64 0.95
N VAL A 40 -8.05 -9.02 1.23
CA VAL A 40 -8.24 -7.94 2.20
C VAL A 40 -8.73 -8.49 3.54
N GLY A 41 -8.49 -7.75 4.62
CA GLY A 41 -9.10 -8.00 5.93
C GLY A 41 -8.07 -8.24 7.03
N HIS A 42 -8.55 -8.35 8.27
CA HIS A 42 -7.72 -8.56 9.45
C HIS A 42 -6.80 -9.79 9.32
N ASP A 43 -7.34 -10.89 8.80
CA ASP A 43 -6.62 -12.15 8.61
C ASP A 43 -5.81 -12.20 7.31
N SER A 44 -5.70 -11.09 6.57
CA SER A 44 -4.89 -11.06 5.36
C SER A 44 -3.42 -11.32 5.71
N PRO A 45 -2.71 -12.22 5.00
CA PRO A 45 -1.28 -12.40 5.21
C PRO A 45 -0.45 -11.23 4.64
N TRP A 46 -1.08 -10.27 3.96
CA TRP A 46 -0.43 -9.12 3.34
C TRP A 46 -0.76 -7.85 4.12
N ILE A 47 0.26 -7.10 4.55
CA ILE A 47 0.06 -5.83 5.27
C ILE A 47 -0.83 -4.86 4.50
N ALA A 48 -0.75 -4.83 3.16
CA ALA A 48 -1.60 -3.98 2.35
C ALA A 48 -3.08 -4.39 2.44
N GLY A 49 -3.38 -5.69 2.51
CA GLY A 49 -4.75 -6.17 2.70
C GLY A 49 -5.30 -5.86 4.10
N GLN A 50 -4.44 -5.94 5.12
CA GLN A 50 -4.79 -5.53 6.49
C GLN A 50 -5.01 -4.01 6.59
N CYS A 51 -4.11 -3.23 5.99
CA CYS A 51 -4.15 -1.77 5.95
C CYS A 51 -5.44 -1.25 5.32
N LEU A 52 -5.85 -1.82 4.18
CA LEU A 52 -7.13 -1.47 3.56
C LEU A 52 -8.31 -1.80 4.49
N GLY A 53 -8.30 -2.99 5.12
CA GLY A 53 -9.40 -3.44 5.97
C GLY A 53 -9.54 -2.67 7.28
N LEU A 54 -8.41 -2.25 7.88
CA LEU A 54 -8.38 -1.44 9.10
C LEU A 54 -8.51 0.05 8.82
N SER A 55 -8.23 0.48 7.58
CA SER A 55 -8.15 1.88 7.18
C SER A 55 -7.20 2.70 8.07
N ASP A 56 -6.03 2.13 8.37
CA ASP A 56 -5.01 2.75 9.22
C ASP A 56 -3.60 2.53 8.66
N ILE A 57 -2.65 3.38 9.06
CA ILE A 57 -1.24 3.22 8.72
C ILE A 57 -0.66 2.07 9.53
N LEU A 58 -0.07 1.10 8.85
CA LEU A 58 0.53 -0.08 9.47
C LEU A 58 2.00 -0.17 9.12
N ALA A 59 2.83 -0.48 10.12
CA ALA A 59 4.23 -0.84 9.96
C ALA A 59 4.46 -2.27 10.46
N ARG A 60 5.27 -3.05 9.74
CA ARG A 60 5.66 -4.40 10.18
C ARG A 60 7.04 -4.81 9.68
N ASP A 61 7.78 -5.53 10.50
CA ASP A 61 8.90 -6.37 10.05
C ASP A 61 8.39 -7.61 9.32
N LEU A 62 8.97 -7.89 8.16
CA LEU A 62 8.64 -9.07 7.37
C LEU A 62 9.22 -10.30 8.04
N SER A 63 8.38 -11.33 8.25
CA SER A 63 8.86 -12.65 8.68
C SER A 63 9.84 -13.22 7.66
N GLU A 64 10.71 -14.15 8.07
CA GLU A 64 11.66 -14.80 7.14
C GLU A 64 10.98 -15.42 5.91
N GLU A 65 9.74 -15.89 6.07
CA GLU A 65 8.92 -16.49 5.00
C GLU A 65 8.36 -15.44 4.02
N ALA A 66 8.04 -14.23 4.52
CA ALA A 66 7.53 -13.10 3.72
C ALA A 66 8.66 -12.19 3.20
N SER A 67 9.83 -12.26 3.83
CA SER A 67 11.04 -11.56 3.44
C SER A 67 11.59 -12.20 2.16
N THR A 68 11.52 -11.46 1.07
CA THR A 68 12.54 -11.68 0.03
C THR A 68 13.86 -11.25 0.65
N ARG A 69 14.99 -11.91 0.34
CA ARG A 69 16.35 -11.58 0.88
C ARG A 69 16.75 -10.08 0.83
N ARG A 70 15.96 -9.25 0.17
CA ARG A 70 16.12 -7.81 -0.02
C ARG A 70 15.27 -6.95 0.92
N TRP A 71 14.11 -7.40 1.42
CA TRP A 71 13.15 -6.55 2.15
C TRP A 71 12.94 -7.10 3.56
N GLN A 72 13.07 -6.25 4.56
CA GLN A 72 12.98 -6.62 5.98
C GLN A 72 11.85 -5.91 6.70
N SER A 73 11.45 -4.71 6.26
CA SER A 73 10.33 -3.97 6.84
C SER A 73 9.44 -3.37 5.76
N VAL A 74 8.20 -3.10 6.13
CA VAL A 74 7.19 -2.49 5.27
C VAL A 74 6.29 -1.56 6.07
N VAL A 75 5.97 -0.41 5.48
CA VAL A 75 4.93 0.52 5.97
C VAL A 75 3.87 0.65 4.88
N ALA A 76 2.60 0.66 5.28
CA ALA A 76 1.45 0.78 4.40
C ALA A 76 0.52 1.88 4.90
N ALA A 77 0.02 2.72 4.01
CA ALA A 77 -0.96 3.76 4.28
C ALA A 77 -2.17 3.62 3.34
N PRO A 78 -3.41 3.74 3.85
CA PRO A 78 -4.60 3.64 3.02
C PRO A 78 -4.83 4.94 2.24
N CYS A 79 -5.27 4.82 0.99
CA CYS A 79 -5.78 5.95 0.23
C CYS A 79 -7.31 5.97 0.36
N VAL A 80 -7.83 6.92 1.14
CA VAL A 80 -9.26 7.07 1.39
C VAL A 80 -9.87 8.04 0.39
N ALA A 81 -10.48 7.51 -0.66
CA ALA A 81 -11.02 8.31 -1.75
C ALA A 81 -12.52 8.60 -1.54
N ALA A 82 -12.96 9.78 -1.97
CA ALA A 82 -14.36 10.12 -2.07
C ALA A 82 -14.95 9.52 -3.35
N LEU A 83 -16.01 8.72 -3.21
CA LEU A 83 -16.72 8.08 -4.33
C LEU A 83 -18.10 8.71 -4.50
N PRO A 84 -18.63 8.83 -5.74
CA PRO A 84 -19.94 9.42 -5.96
C PRO A 84 -21.05 8.71 -5.17
N GLY A 85 -21.85 9.50 -4.45
CA GLY A 85 -23.02 8.99 -3.73
C GLY A 85 -22.74 8.19 -2.45
N GLY A 86 -21.48 8.15 -1.98
CA GLY A 86 -21.09 7.44 -0.77
C GLY A 86 -20.14 8.25 0.14
N PRO A 87 -19.89 7.76 1.36
CA PRO A 87 -18.83 8.32 2.19
C PRO A 87 -17.45 8.01 1.58
N PRO A 88 -16.40 8.75 1.98
CA PRO A 88 -15.03 8.37 1.67
C PRO A 88 -14.71 6.98 2.23
N LEU A 89 -14.04 6.16 1.43
CA LEU A 89 -13.70 4.78 1.77
C LEU A 89 -12.25 4.47 1.35
N PRO A 90 -11.56 3.56 2.05
CA PRO A 90 -10.27 3.06 1.59
C PRO A 90 -10.46 2.32 0.26
N THR A 91 -9.87 2.86 -0.81
CA THR A 91 -9.98 2.31 -2.18
C THR A 91 -8.65 1.80 -2.71
N ALA A 92 -7.55 2.23 -2.09
CA ALA A 92 -6.21 1.83 -2.46
C ALA A 92 -5.31 1.83 -1.22
N VAL A 93 -4.11 1.28 -1.38
CA VAL A 93 -3.05 1.31 -0.36
C VAL A 93 -1.74 1.66 -1.05
N LEU A 94 -1.00 2.60 -0.48
CA LEU A 94 0.42 2.77 -0.77
C LEU A 94 1.21 1.97 0.25
N SER A 95 2.18 1.19 -0.21
CA SER A 95 3.15 0.55 0.66
C SER A 95 4.56 0.85 0.21
N SER A 96 5.46 0.99 1.17
CA SER A 96 6.89 1.11 0.94
C SER A 96 7.62 0.03 1.74
N ALA A 97 8.63 -0.60 1.15
CA ALA A 97 9.47 -1.58 1.84
C ALA A 97 10.93 -1.12 1.89
N ALA A 98 11.63 -1.47 2.98
CA ALA A 98 13.03 -1.15 3.20
C ALA A 98 13.86 -2.43 3.48
N PRO A 99 15.17 -2.41 3.18
CA PRO A 99 16.05 -3.57 3.36
C PRO A 99 16.55 -3.75 4.80
N THR A 100 16.06 -2.94 5.73
CA THR A 100 16.44 -2.89 7.14
C THR A 100 15.21 -3.09 8.04
N PRO A 101 15.36 -3.65 9.25
CA PRO A 101 14.27 -3.78 10.20
C PRO A 101 13.70 -2.43 10.64
N LEU A 102 12.48 -2.41 11.16
CA LEU A 102 11.79 -1.19 11.63
C LEU A 102 12.55 -0.46 12.74
N GLU A 103 13.26 -1.18 13.63
CA GLU A 103 14.02 -0.58 14.73
C GLU A 103 15.15 0.35 14.26
N ASP A 104 15.65 0.14 13.04
CA ASP A 104 16.68 0.95 12.41
C ASP A 104 16.09 2.10 11.57
N GLN A 105 14.77 2.30 11.58
CA GLN A 105 14.07 3.28 10.77
C GLN A 105 13.46 4.39 11.64
N ASP A 106 13.42 5.60 11.08
CA ASP A 106 12.58 6.67 11.61
C ASP A 106 11.13 6.45 11.15
N LEU A 107 10.38 5.68 11.97
CA LEU A 107 9.02 5.26 11.63
C LEU A 107 8.05 6.42 11.53
N ASP A 108 8.21 7.43 12.39
CA ASP A 108 7.33 8.61 12.39
C ASP A 108 7.52 9.40 11.09
N ALA A 109 8.76 9.68 10.71
CA ALA A 109 9.06 10.38 9.46
C ALA A 109 8.66 9.55 8.22
N TRP A 110 8.78 8.22 8.28
CA TRP A 110 8.35 7.34 7.19
C TRP A 110 6.82 7.36 7.07
N ALA A 111 6.10 7.17 8.17
CA ALA A 111 4.64 7.18 8.20
C ALA A 111 4.09 8.54 7.72
N GLU A 112 4.70 9.65 8.15
CA GLU A 112 4.33 11.01 7.71
C GLU A 112 4.44 11.16 6.19
N VAL A 113 5.60 10.83 5.60
CA VAL A 113 5.78 10.90 4.14
C VAL A 113 4.80 9.99 3.39
N LEU A 114 4.56 8.78 3.92
CA LEU A 114 3.63 7.85 3.27
C LEU A 114 2.17 8.33 3.38
N ALA A 115 1.82 9.00 4.48
CA ALA A 115 0.51 9.61 4.68
C ALA A 115 0.26 10.73 3.65
N GLU A 116 1.21 11.67 3.52
CA GLU A 116 1.14 12.75 2.52
C GLU A 116 0.93 12.19 1.10
N LEU A 117 1.74 11.20 0.70
CA LEU A 117 1.60 10.56 -0.60
C LEU A 117 0.26 9.81 -0.75
N SER A 118 -0.25 9.22 0.33
CA SER A 118 -1.53 8.51 0.30
C SER A 118 -2.71 9.47 0.10
N GLU A 119 -2.63 10.68 0.67
CA GLU A 119 -3.62 11.75 0.49
C GLU A 119 -3.61 12.27 -0.95
N GLU A 120 -2.43 12.53 -1.52
CA GLU A 120 -2.31 12.93 -2.93
C GLU A 120 -2.92 11.89 -3.88
N TRP A 121 -2.68 10.61 -3.63
CA TRP A 121 -3.27 9.53 -4.43
C TRP A 121 -4.77 9.40 -4.21
N ALA A 122 -5.25 9.60 -2.98
CA ALA A 122 -6.67 9.60 -2.67
C ALA A 122 -7.42 10.73 -3.42
N GLU A 123 -6.83 11.93 -3.51
CA GLU A 123 -7.39 13.04 -4.28
C GLU A 123 -7.51 12.67 -5.77
N ARG A 124 -6.44 12.13 -6.36
CA ARG A 124 -6.44 11.69 -7.77
C ARG A 124 -7.50 10.63 -8.05
N LEU A 125 -7.63 9.64 -7.16
CA LEU A 125 -8.65 8.60 -7.27
C LEU A 125 -10.07 9.16 -7.15
N SER A 126 -10.26 10.15 -6.27
CA SER A 126 -11.55 10.82 -6.10
C SER A 126 -11.96 11.61 -7.34
N THR A 127 -11.01 12.30 -7.98
CA THR A 127 -11.27 13.01 -9.25
C THR A 127 -11.70 12.04 -10.35
N LEU A 128 -10.98 10.93 -10.51
CA LEU A 128 -11.29 9.92 -11.53
C LEU A 128 -12.67 9.27 -11.32
N ALA A 129 -13.11 9.12 -10.07
CA ALA A 129 -14.43 8.56 -9.77
C ALA A 129 -15.58 9.53 -10.08
N GLY A 130 -15.31 10.84 -10.15
CA GLY A 130 -16.31 11.88 -10.42
C GLY A 130 -16.52 12.22 -11.90
N GLU A 131 -15.69 11.68 -12.79
CA GLU A 131 -15.82 11.76 -14.26
C GLU A 131 -16.82 10.72 -14.79
#